data_AF-A0A2G2MQP7-F1
#
_entry.id   AF-A0A2G2MQP7-F1
#
_cell.length_a   1.000
_cell.length_b   1.000
_cell.length_c   1.000
_cell.angle_alpha   90.00
_cell.angle_beta   90.00
_cell.angle_gamma   90.00
#
_symmetry.space_group_name_H-M   'P 1'
#
loop_
_entity.id
_entity.type
_entity.pdbx_description
1 polymer ?
#
loop_
_entity_poly.entity_id
_entity_poly.type
_entity_poly.pdbx_seq_one_letter_code
_entity_poly.pdbx_strand_id
1 'polypeptide(L)' 'MNKETIRTTVKWIKRVLGFIAITLWMYVIYSISKSPAPFMEQAPYCMASTMLIFGLMSMSYKGLEYWEKNQA' A
#
# COMPACT_ATOMS: atom_id res chain seq x y z
N MET A 1 -25.49 -5.36 -5.95
CA MET A 1 -24.82 -4.60 -7.04
C MET A 1 -24.68 -5.49 -8.24
N ASN A 2 -24.74 -4.94 -9.45
CA ASN A 2 -24.48 -5.70 -10.67
C ASN A 2 -23.00 -6.15 -10.69
N LYS A 3 -22.68 -7.35 -11.18
CA LYS A 3 -21.31 -7.91 -11.11
C LYS A 3 -20.27 -7.00 -11.78
N GLU A 4 -20.66 -6.32 -12.85
CA GLU A 4 -19.82 -5.33 -13.52
C GLU A 4 -19.55 -4.08 -12.68
N THR A 5 -20.53 -3.62 -11.90
CA THR A 5 -20.40 -2.50 -10.95
C THR A 5 -19.43 -2.86 -9.81
N ILE A 6 -19.48 -4.10 -9.31
CA ILE A 6 -18.56 -4.58 -8.27
C ILE A 6 -17.13 -4.61 -8.81
N ARG A 7 -16.93 -5.19 -10.00
CA ARG A 7 -15.61 -5.29 -10.63
C ARG A 7 -14.99 -3.92 -10.94
N THR A 8 -15.79 -2.97 -11.40
CA THR A 8 -15.34 -1.58 -11.64
C THR A 8 -15.00 -0.86 -10.33
N THR A 9 -15.81 -1.04 -9.29
CA THR A 9 -15.55 -0.48 -7.95
C THR A 9 -14.26 -1.04 -7.35
N VAL A 10 -14.05 -2.36 -7.39
CA VAL A 10 -12.83 -3.00 -6.88
C VAL A 10 -11.58 -2.52 -7.62
N LYS A 11 -11.66 -2.31 -8.95
CA LYS A 11 -10.56 -1.71 -9.73
C LYS A 11 -10.20 -0.30 -9.25
N TRP A 12 -11.22 0.54 -8.99
CA TRP A 12 -11.00 1.88 -8.47
C TRP A 12 -10.39 1.87 -7.07
N ILE A 13 -10.91 1.03 -6.18
CA ILE A 13 -10.37 0.88 -4.82
C ILE A 13 -8.90 0.46 -4.87
N LYS A 14 -8.55 -0.55 -5.67
CA LYS A 14 -7.15 -0.97 -5.87
C LYS A 14 -6.26 0.21 -6.31
N ARG A 15 -6.73 1.00 -7.28
CA ARG A 15 -5.99 2.17 -7.79
C ARG A 15 -5.76 3.24 -6.73
N VAL A 16 -6.77 3.55 -5.93
CA VAL A 16 -6.67 4.47 -4.78
C VAL A 16 -5.70 3.91 -3.74
N LEU A 17 -5.78 2.61 -3.43
CA LEU A 17 -4.90 1.96 -2.47
C LEU A 17 -3.42 2.03 -2.89
N GLY A 18 -3.14 1.80 -4.17
CA GLY A 18 -1.80 1.97 -4.72
C GLY A 18 -1.30 3.41 -4.63
N PHE A 19 -2.16 4.39 -4.91
CA PHE A 19 -1.80 5.81 -4.80
C PHE A 19 -1.47 6.22 -3.35
N ILE A 20 -2.27 5.74 -2.40
CA ILE A 20 -2.04 5.97 -0.96
C ILE A 20 -0.73 5.33 -0.52
N ALA A 21 -0.47 4.07 -0.92
CA ALA A 21 0.76 3.38 -0.55
C ALA A 21 2.02 4.09 -1.06
N ILE A 22 2.02 4.55 -2.31
CA ILE A 22 3.13 5.33 -2.89
C ILE A 22 3.32 6.65 -2.14
N THR A 23 2.22 7.36 -1.85
CA THR A 23 2.28 8.65 -1.14
C THR A 23 2.83 8.48 0.27
N LEU A 24 2.39 7.46 1.02
CA LEU A 24 2.91 7.14 2.34
C LEU A 24 4.39 6.74 2.29
N TRP A 25 4.78 5.95 1.30
CA TRP A 25 6.17 5.54 1.12
C TRP A 25 7.09 6.75 0.84
N MET A 26 6.68 7.65 -0.05
CA MET A 26 7.39 8.90 -0.32
C MET A 26 7.49 9.79 0.91
N TYR A 27 6.42 9.88 1.70
CA TYR A 27 6.41 10.65 2.95
C TYR A 27 7.42 10.09 3.96
N VAL A 28 7.48 8.77 4.12
CA VAL A 28 8.45 8.12 5.01
C VAL A 28 9.88 8.36 4.53
N ILE A 29 10.17 8.20 3.24
CA ILE A 29 11.50 8.50 2.68
C ILE A 29 11.88 9.95 2.95
N TYR A 30 10.97 10.89 2.70
CA TYR A 30 11.21 12.30 2.94
C TYR A 30 11.51 12.57 4.43
N SER A 31 10.74 11.98 5.34
CA SER A 31 10.97 12.09 6.78
C SER A 31 12.34 11.54 7.20
N ILE A 32 12.75 10.41 6.64
CA ILE A 32 14.05 9.79 6.91
C ILE A 32 15.18 10.66 6.34
N SER A 33 15.02 11.21 5.13
CA SER A 33 16.03 12.04 4.46
C SER A 33 16.37 13.34 5.21
N LYS A 34 15.47 13.83 6.07
CA LYS A 34 15.72 14.99 6.93
C LYS A 34 16.40 14.65 8.26
N SER A 35 16.54 13.37 8.59
CA SER A 35 17.15 12.95 9.83
C SER A 35 18.68 13.06 9.75
N PRO A 36 19.34 13.70 10.74
CA PRO A 36 20.80 13.80 10.80
C PRO A 36 21.49 12.51 11.25
N ALA A 37 20.73 11.43 11.52
CA ALA A 37 21.27 10.16 12.00
C ALA A 37 22.15 9.44 10.94
N PRO A 38 23.12 8.61 11.34
CA PRO A 38 23.95 7.85 10.39
C PRO A 38 23.11 6.85 9.56
N PHE A 39 23.47 6.70 8.28
CA PHE A 39 22.73 5.88 7.32
C PHE A 39 22.54 4.42 7.78
N MET A 40 23.52 3.85 8.48
CA MET A 40 23.47 2.48 9.00
C MET A 40 22.34 2.25 10.01
N GLU A 41 21.98 3.30 10.76
CA GLU A 41 20.84 3.24 11.70
C GLU A 41 19.52 3.51 10.99
N GLN A 42 19.51 4.31 9.91
CA GLN A 42 18.30 4.65 9.14
C GLN A 42 17.85 3.56 8.16
N ALA A 43 18.80 2.79 7.60
CA ALA A 43 18.52 1.78 6.58
C ALA A 43 17.50 0.71 7.05
N PRO A 44 17.59 0.15 8.28
CA PRO A 44 16.59 -0.78 8.80
C PRO A 44 15.19 -0.17 8.88
N TYR A 45 15.05 1.11 9.27
CA TYR A 45 13.75 1.78 9.33
C TYR A 45 13.15 1.99 7.93
N CYS A 46 13.98 2.36 6.95
CA CYS A 46 13.55 2.48 5.56
C CYS A 46 13.08 1.13 4.99
N MET A 47 13.83 0.06 5.23
CA MET A 47 13.45 -1.29 4.79
C MET A 47 12.18 -1.78 5.49
N ALA A 48 12.12 -1.68 6.83
CA ALA A 48 10.99 -2.16 7.61
C ALA A 48 9.70 -1.40 7.27
N SER A 49 9.75 -0.08 7.14
CA SER A 49 8.58 0.73 6.75
C SER A 49 8.10 0.39 5.35
N THR A 50 9.02 0.23 4.40
CA THR A 50 8.71 -0.19 3.03
C THR A 50 8.01 -1.55 3.03
N MET A 51 8.58 -2.54 3.73
CA MET A 51 7.97 -3.87 3.85
C MET A 51 6.57 -3.82 4.49
N LEU A 52 6.38 -2.99 5.51
CA LEU A 52 5.08 -2.80 6.16
C LEU A 52 4.04 -2.20 5.21
N ILE A 53 4.39 -1.12 4.53
CA ILE A 53 3.50 -0.41 3.60
C ILE A 53 3.09 -1.35 2.46
N PHE A 54 4.05 -1.99 1.81
CA PHE A 54 3.77 -2.92 0.71
C PHE A 54 3.12 -4.23 1.17
N GLY A 55 3.40 -4.68 2.40
CA GLY A 55 2.75 -5.82 3.03
C GLY A 55 1.26 -5.58 3.26
N LEU A 56 0.92 -4.45 3.89
CA LEU A 56 -0.48 -4.02 4.07
C LEU A 56 -1.19 -3.80 2.74
N MET A 57 -0.51 -3.18 1.76
CA MET A 57 -1.06 -3.02 0.41
C MET A 57 -1.40 -4.39 -0.21
N SER A 58 -0.48 -5.35 -0.12
CA SER A 58 -0.66 -6.70 -0.67
C SER A 58 -1.79 -7.46 0.02
N MET A 59 -1.88 -7.38 1.35
CA MET A 59 -2.96 -7.98 2.13
C MET A 59 -4.31 -7.40 1.73
N SER A 60 -4.40 -6.08 1.59
CA SER A 60 -5.62 -5.37 1.19
C SER A 60 -6.05 -5.73 -0.24
N TYR A 61 -5.10 -5.82 -1.18
CA TYR A 61 -5.35 -6.25 -2.56
C TYR A 61 -5.90 -7.67 -2.63
N LYS A 62 -5.27 -8.62 -1.93
CA LYS A 62 -5.74 -10.01 -1.87
C LYS A 62 -7.09 -10.12 -1.16
N GLY A 63 -7.34 -9.32 -0.13
CA GLY A 63 -8.63 -9.24 0.55
C GLY A 63 -9.74 -8.77 -0.39
N LEU A 64 -9.48 -7.75 -1.20
CA LEU A 64 -10.42 -7.27 -2.22
C LEU A 64 -10.68 -8.30 -3.31
N GLU A 65 -9.67 -9.07 -3.71
CA GLU A 65 -9.83 -10.17 -4.69
C GLU A 65 -10.64 -11.33 -4.13
N TYR A 66 -10.42 -11.67 -2.86
CA TYR A 66 -11.22 -12.69 -2.19
C TYR A 66 -12.69 -12.26 -2.08
N TRP A 67 -12.94 -11.00 -1.70
CA TRP A 67 -14.28 -10.45 -1.64
C TRP A 67 -14.95 -10.38 -3.02
N GLU A 68 -14.22 -9.99 -4.07
CA GLU A 68 -14.71 -9.99 -5.46
C GLU A 68 -15.13 -11.42 -5.89
N LYS A 69 -14.33 -12.44 -5.56
CA LYS A 69 -14.65 -13.85 -5.87
C LYS A 69 -15.85 -14.38 -5.09
N ASN A 70 -16.02 -13.97 -3.82
CA ASN A 70 -17.14 -14.41 -2.99
C ASN A 70 -18.46 -13.69 -3.30
N GLN A 71 -18.42 -12.53 -3.96
CA GLN A 71 -19.58 -11.75 -4.39
C GLN A 71 -19.98 -12.03 -5.87
N ALA A 72 -19.19 -12.84 -6.58
CA ALA A 72 -19.39 -13.20 -8.00
C ALA A 72 -20.09 -14.55 -8.17
#